data_AF-U2RK46-F1
#
_entry.id   AF-U2RK46-F1
#
_cell.length_a   1.000
_cell.length_b   1.000
_cell.length_c   1.000
_cell.angle_alpha   90.00
_cell.angle_beta   90.00
_cell.angle_gamma   90.00
#
_symmetry.space_group_name_H-M   'P 1'
#
loop_
_entity.id
_entity.type
_entity.pdbx_description
1 polymer ?
#
loop_
_entity_poly.entity_id
_entity_poly.type
_entity_poly.pdbx_seq_one_letter_code
_entity_poly.pdbx_strand_id
1 'polypeptide(L)' 'MWNYEKRLQYPVCITKSNPAIAKVIISQFGGPDGELSASMRYLSQRYAMPYREVAGLLTDIGTEEFAQRRWK' A
#
# COMPACT_ATOMS: atom_id res chain seq x y z
N MET A 1 -13.27 -8.22 6.96
CA MET A 1 -13.01 -7.23 8.04
C MET A 1 -11.50 -7.15 8.20
N TRP A 2 -10.94 -5.95 8.32
CA TRP A 2 -9.48 -5.77 8.39
C TRP A 2 -8.99 -5.95 9.82
N ASN A 3 -7.85 -6.62 9.98
CA ASN A 3 -7.16 -6.72 11.25
C ASN A 3 -5.79 -6.03 11.11
N TYR A 4 -5.39 -5.27 12.12
CA TYR A 4 -4.15 -4.50 12.10
C TYR A 4 -3.09 -5.18 12.95
N GLU A 5 -1.98 -5.58 12.33
CA GLU A 5 -0.80 -6.08 13.03
C GLU A 5 0.32 -5.03 12.99
N LYS A 6 1.01 -4.82 14.13
CA LYS A 6 2.10 -3.83 14.23
C LYS A 6 3.38 -4.24 13.50
N ARG A 7 3.49 -5.50 13.08
CA ARG A 7 4.66 -6.03 12.35
C ARG A 7 4.70 -5.47 10.93
N LEU A 8 5.91 -5.34 10.40
CA LEU A 8 6.11 -5.02 8.99
C LEU A 8 5.99 -6.29 8.15
N GLN A 9 5.52 -6.15 6.91
CA GLN A 9 5.45 -7.28 5.96
C GLN A 9 6.85 -7.86 5.69
N TYR A 10 7.89 -7.04 5.78
CA TYR A 10 9.28 -7.43 5.70
C TYR A 10 10.14 -6.50 6.56
N PRO A 11 11.23 -7.00 7.15
CA PRO A 11 12.08 -6.21 8.04
C PRO A 11 12.81 -5.09 7.30
N VAL A 12 12.69 -3.86 7.80
CA VAL A 12 13.43 -2.69 7.30
C VAL A 12 14.70 -2.50 8.12
N CYS A 13 15.86 -2.44 7.44
CA CYS A 13 17.17 -2.23 8.07
C CYS A 13 17.80 -0.91 7.56
N ILE A 14 17.59 0.19 8.29
CA ILE A 14 18.20 1.48 7.96
C ILE A 14 19.47 1.66 8.79
N THR A 15 20.64 1.72 8.15
CA THR A 15 21.94 1.83 8.83
C THR A 15 22.45 3.27 8.96
N LYS A 16 21.95 4.20 8.13
CA LYS A 16 22.33 5.63 8.12
C LYS A 16 21.14 6.51 7.73
N SER A 17 21.02 7.68 8.37
CA SER A 17 20.03 8.68 8.00
C SER A 17 20.43 9.38 6.70
N ASN A 18 19.54 9.39 5.69
CA ASN A 18 19.74 10.10 4.43
C ASN A 18 18.46 10.89 4.04
N PRO A 19 18.41 12.21 4.28
CA PRO A 19 17.23 13.02 4.02
C PRO A 19 16.90 13.19 2.53
N ALA A 20 17.90 13.07 1.64
CA ALA A 20 17.67 13.16 0.19
C ALA A 20 16.90 11.94 -0.33
N ILE A 21 17.26 10.74 0.13
CA ILE A 21 16.54 9.50 -0.19
C ILE A 21 15.16 9.49 0.46
N ALA A 22 15.03 9.99 1.69
CA ALA A 22 13.74 10.11 2.36
C ALA A 22 12.74 10.97 1.54
N LYS A 23 13.23 12.04 0.87
CA LYS A 23 12.40 12.88 0.00
C LYS A 23 11.84 12.11 -1.20
N VAL A 24 12.61 11.18 -1.77
CA VAL A 24 12.17 10.30 -2.87
C VAL A 24 11.21 9.21 -2.35
N ILE A 25 11.46 8.62 -1.18
CA ILE A 25 10.56 7.61 -0.60
C ILE A 25 9.17 8.22 -0.30
N ILE A 26 9.13 9.47 0.16
CA ILE A 26 7.87 10.17 0.42
C ILE A 26 7.02 10.35 -0.85
N SER A 27 7.63 10.49 -2.04
CA SER A 27 6.84 10.58 -3.28
C SER A 27 6.13 9.27 -3.61
N GLN A 28 6.71 8.11 -3.26
CA GLN A 28 6.03 6.82 -3.44
C GLN A 28 4.96 6.55 -2.38
N PHE A 29 5.05 7.21 -1.22
CA PHE A 29 4.06 7.09 -0.17
C PHE A 29 2.75 7.85 -0.48
N GLY A 30 2.85 9.07 -1.00
CA GLY A 30 1.70 9.97 -1.17
C GLY A 30 1.60 10.67 -2.52
N GLY A 31 2.46 10.32 -3.48
CA GLY A 31 2.38 10.84 -4.84
C GLY A 31 1.20 10.26 -5.63
N PRO A 32 0.91 10.85 -6.81
CA PRO A 32 -0.19 10.41 -7.68
C PRO A 32 -0.05 8.95 -8.14
N ASP A 33 1.18 8.47 -8.32
CA ASP A 33 1.53 7.08 -8.64
C ASP A 33 2.07 6.30 -7.43
N GLY A 34 1.78 6.80 -6.21
CA GLY A 34 2.20 6.16 -4.97
C GLY A 34 1.31 5.00 -4.54
N GLU A 35 1.81 4.17 -3.62
CA GLU A 35 1.13 2.97 -3.08
C GLU A 35 -0.24 3.30 -2.46
N LEU A 36 -0.38 4.50 -1.87
CA LEU A 36 -1.66 5.00 -1.34
C LEU A 36 -2.69 5.27 -2.45
N SER A 37 -2.26 5.80 -3.59
CA SER A 37 -3.14 6.06 -4.72
C SER A 37 -3.56 4.75 -5.38
N ALA A 38 -2.62 3.80 -5.52
CA ALA A 38 -2.89 2.46 -6.05
C ALA A 38 -3.89 1.68 -5.18
N SER A 39 -3.64 1.57 -3.87
CA SER A 39 -4.55 0.88 -2.93
C SER A 39 -5.97 1.46 -2.95
N MET A 40 -6.12 2.79 -2.96
CA MET A 40 -7.43 3.44 -3.00
C MET A 40 -8.16 3.20 -4.34
N ARG A 41 -7.43 3.11 -5.45
CA ARG A 41 -8.02 2.78 -6.76
C ARG A 41 -8.54 1.35 -6.80
N TYR A 42 -7.79 0.37 -6.34
CA TYR A 42 -8.25 -1.02 -6.31
C TYR A 42 -9.42 -1.22 -5.34
N LEU A 43 -9.39 -0.58 -4.17
CA LEU A 43 -10.49 -0.65 -3.20
C LEU A 43 -11.77 0.06 -3.67
N SER A 44 -11.67 1.16 -4.41
CA SER A 44 -12.84 1.83 -4.99
C SER A 44 -13.45 1.02 -6.15
N GLN A 45 -12.61 0.41 -6.99
CA GLN A 45 -13.07 -0.46 -8.09
C GLN A 45 -13.83 -1.69 -7.59
N ARG A 46 -13.45 -2.25 -6.44
CA ARG A 46 -14.16 -3.37 -5.79
C ARG A 46 -15.65 -3.07 -5.58
N TYR A 47 -16.02 -1.86 -5.18
CA TYR A 47 -17.43 -1.54 -4.88
C TYR A 47 -18.33 -1.48 -6.12
N ALA A 48 -17.75 -1.27 -7.31
CA ALA A 48 -18.47 -1.22 -8.58
C ALA A 48 -18.29 -2.50 -9.42
N MET A 49 -17.55 -3.51 -8.93
CA MET A 49 -17.19 -4.69 -9.70
C MET A 49 -18.36 -5.71 -9.75
N PRO A 50 -18.88 -6.06 -10.94
CA PRO A 50 -20.02 -6.97 -11.08
C PRO A 50 -19.66 -8.46 -10.85
N TYR A 51 -18.38 -8.82 -11.00
CA TYR A 51 -17.89 -10.19 -10.81
C TYR A 51 -17.31 -10.38 -9.41
N ARG A 52 -17.83 -11.37 -8.67
CA ARG A 52 -17.44 -11.60 -7.27
C ARG A 52 -15.99 -12.10 -7.15
N GLU A 53 -15.50 -12.91 -8.09
CA GLU A 53 -14.09 -13.35 -8.07
C GLU A 53 -13.12 -12.18 -8.25
N VAL A 54 -13.44 -11.26 -9.16
CA VAL A 54 -12.61 -10.08 -9.45
C VAL A 54 -12.66 -9.09 -8.29
N ALA A 55 -13.80 -8.95 -7.61
CA ALA A 55 -13.91 -8.15 -6.39
C ALA A 55 -13.04 -8.71 -5.25
N GLY A 56 -12.89 -10.04 -5.16
CA GLY A 56 -11.97 -10.71 -4.24
C GLY A 56 -10.51 -10.34 -4.55
N LEU A 57 -10.10 -10.54 -5.80
CA LEU A 57 -8.74 -10.21 -6.26
C LEU A 57 -8.38 -8.73 -6.03
N LEU A 58 -9.29 -7.80 -6.31
CA LEU A 58 -9.09 -6.37 -6.04
C LEU A 58 -8.98 -6.06 -4.55
N THR A 59 -9.65 -6.84 -3.70
CA THR A 59 -9.51 -6.71 -2.25
C THR A 59 -8.14 -7.18 -1.80
N ASP A 60 -7.65 -8.30 -2.33
CA ASP A 60 -6.33 -8.84 -1.98
C ASP A 60 -5.20 -7.86 -2.41
N ILE A 61 -5.25 -7.37 -3.65
CA ILE A 61 -4.28 -6.38 -4.16
C ILE A 61 -4.36 -5.07 -3.37
N GLY A 62 -5.57 -4.56 -3.11
CA GLY A 62 -5.75 -3.34 -2.32
C GLY A 62 -5.25 -3.48 -0.87
N THR A 63 -5.24 -4.71 -0.33
CA THR A 63 -4.70 -5.04 1.01
C THR A 63 -3.18 -5.03 1.02
N GLU A 64 -2.57 -5.64 0.03
CA GLU A 64 -1.12 -5.69 -0.11
C GLU A 64 -0.52 -4.28 -0.24
N GLU A 65 -1.08 -3.46 -1.12
CA GLU A 65 -0.64 -2.06 -1.33
C GLU A 65 -0.82 -1.20 -0.05
N PHE A 66 -1.80 -1.53 0.79
CA PHE A 66 -2.00 -0.85 2.09
C PHE A 66 -0.95 -1.26 3.14
N ALA A 67 -0.51 -2.52 3.11
CA ALA A 67 0.59 -3.01 3.94
C ALA A 67 1.93 -2.42 3.49
N GLN A 68 2.09 -2.20 2.18
CA GLN A 68 3.28 -1.58 1.60
C GLN A 68 3.52 -0.16 2.15
N ARG A 69 2.46 0.58 2.52
CA ARG A 69 2.59 1.88 3.21
C ARG A 69 3.45 1.86 4.50
N ARG A 70 3.70 0.69 5.12
CA ARG A 70 4.34 0.58 6.45
C ARG A 70 5.86 0.50 6.45
N TRP A 71 6.56 0.57 5.31
CA TRP A 71 8.05 0.50 5.22
C TRP A 71 8.85 1.66 5.88
N LYS A 72 8.40 2.20 7.00
CA LYS A 72 9.05 3.29 7.75
C LYS A 72 9.60 2.82 9.09
#